data_AF-A0A0B8QM37-F1
#
_entry.id   AF-A0A0B8QM37-F1
#
_cell.length_a   1.000
_cell.length_b   1.000
_cell.length_c   1.000
_cell.angle_alpha   90.00
_cell.angle_beta   90.00
_cell.angle_gamma   90.00
#
_symmetry.space_group_name_H-M   'P 1'
#
loop_
_entity.id
_entity.type
_entity.pdbx_description
1 polymer ?
#
loop_
_entity_poly.entity_id
_entity_poly.type
_entity_poly.pdbx_seq_one_letter_code
_entity_poly.pdbx_strand_id
1 'polypeptide(L)'
;MTKGIDKYSIDSTDYQIGQDNIQKWGLDVHNAVFSASAGLTILFLLTMVFLDAETAKTALDGLKNSIITNFDALFIWAGNIFVIFCLILIVSPYGKIRLGGKDATTDYSLLSWIAMLFAAGMGIGLMFWSVAEPWLTLQVGSIPRLT
;
A
#
# COMPACT_ATOMS: atom_id res chain seq x y z
N MET A 1 -7.50 -40.57 -20.82
CA MET A 1 -6.81 -39.33 -20.42
C MET A 1 -7.19 -39.03 -18.99
N THR A 2 -6.43 -39.60 -18.05
CA THR A 2 -6.70 -39.46 -16.61
C THR A 2 -6.28 -38.07 -16.18
N LYS A 3 -7.26 -37.17 -16.05
CA LYS A 3 -7.06 -35.81 -15.53
C LYS A 3 -6.62 -35.97 -14.07
N GLY A 4 -5.33 -35.77 -13.82
CA GLY A 4 -4.76 -35.79 -12.47
C GLY A 4 -5.54 -34.80 -11.60
N ILE A 5 -6.00 -35.26 -10.44
CA ILE A 5 -6.69 -34.43 -9.47
C ILE A 5 -5.63 -33.49 -8.88
N ASP A 6 -5.57 -32.26 -9.38
CA ASP A 6 -4.75 -31.20 -8.79
C ASP A 6 -5.36 -30.81 -7.44
N LYS A 7 -4.81 -31.37 -6.37
CA LYS A 7 -5.25 -31.15 -4.97
C LYS A 7 -5.21 -29.68 -4.52
N TYR A 8 -4.61 -28.80 -5.32
CA TYR A 8 -4.48 -27.37 -5.07
C TYR A 8 -5.29 -26.51 -6.05
N SER A 9 -6.14 -27.11 -6.90
CA SER A 9 -7.04 -26.32 -7.75
C SER A 9 -8.23 -25.83 -6.93
N ILE A 10 -8.67 -24.61 -7.21
CA ILE A 10 -9.87 -23.99 -6.63
C ILE A 10 -11.14 -24.83 -6.85
N ASP A 11 -11.12 -25.76 -7.80
CA ASP A 11 -12.22 -26.69 -8.11
C ASP A 11 -12.33 -27.86 -7.11
N SER A 12 -11.40 -27.98 -6.16
CA SER A 12 -11.33 -29.08 -5.18
C SER A 12 -11.83 -28.71 -3.77
N THR A 13 -12.32 -27.49 -3.59
CA THR A 13 -12.87 -26.97 -2.31
C THR A 13 -14.37 -26.73 -2.44
N ASP A 14 -15.16 -26.99 -1.40
CA ASP A 14 -16.63 -26.72 -1.36
C ASP A 14 -16.98 -25.21 -1.37
N TYR A 15 -15.97 -24.34 -1.36
CA TYR A 15 -16.10 -22.89 -1.38
C TYR A 15 -16.17 -22.37 -2.81
N GLN A 16 -17.31 -21.78 -3.18
CA GLN A 16 -17.45 -21.09 -4.47
C GLN A 16 -17.12 -19.60 -4.32
N ILE A 17 -16.32 -19.08 -5.24
CA ILE A 17 -15.90 -17.68 -5.28
C ILE A 17 -17.16 -16.79 -5.35
N GLY A 18 -17.42 -16.02 -4.28
CA GLY A 18 -18.56 -15.12 -4.18
C GLY A 18 -19.73 -15.58 -3.30
N GLN A 19 -19.63 -16.71 -2.58
CA GLN A 19 -20.70 -17.22 -1.69
C GLN A 19 -21.12 -16.23 -0.59
N ASP A 20 -20.18 -15.47 -0.03
CA ASP A 20 -20.44 -14.50 1.05
C ASP A 20 -20.70 -13.08 0.53
N ASN A 21 -20.77 -12.91 -0.79
CA ASN A 21 -20.93 -11.59 -1.39
C ASN A 21 -22.40 -11.25 -1.57
N ILE A 22 -22.75 -10.01 -1.23
CA ILE A 22 -24.08 -9.47 -1.51
C ILE A 22 -24.03 -8.85 -2.91
N GLN A 23 -24.65 -9.53 -3.87
CA GLN A 23 -24.79 -9.01 -5.22
C GLN A 23 -26.02 -8.09 -5.30
N LYS A 24 -25.80 -6.77 -5.24
CA LYS A 24 -26.88 -5.77 -5.31
C LYS A 24 -26.50 -4.69 -6.32
N TRP A 25 -27.44 -4.34 -7.21
CA TRP A 25 -27.25 -3.34 -8.28
C TRP A 25 -26.08 -3.64 -9.23
N GLY A 26 -25.77 -4.92 -9.47
CA GLY A 26 -24.66 -5.34 -10.32
C GLY A 26 -23.27 -5.22 -9.68
N LEU A 27 -23.20 -4.83 -8.39
CA LEU A 27 -21.98 -4.79 -7.61
C LEU A 27 -21.88 -6.08 -6.79
N ASP A 28 -20.72 -6.74 -6.88
CA ASP A 28 -20.37 -7.90 -6.09
C ASP A 28 -19.56 -7.44 -4.86
N VAL A 29 -20.22 -7.32 -3.70
CA VAL A 29 -19.62 -6.72 -2.50
C VAL A 29 -19.49 -7.75 -1.39
N HIS A 30 -18.26 -7.96 -0.93
CA HIS A 30 -17.99 -8.80 0.23
C HIS A 30 -18.50 -8.11 1.51
N ASN A 31 -19.59 -8.63 2.09
CA ASN A 31 -20.35 -7.93 3.12
C ASN A 31 -19.53 -7.64 4.38
N ALA A 32 -18.72 -8.61 4.83
CA ALA A 32 -17.98 -8.49 6.08
C ALA A 32 -16.91 -7.39 6.00
N VAL A 33 -16.10 -7.39 4.93
CA VAL A 33 -14.99 -6.43 4.77
C VAL A 33 -15.51 -5.04 4.43
N PHE A 34 -16.52 -4.94 3.56
CA PHE A 34 -17.07 -3.65 3.17
C PHE A 34 -17.76 -2.96 4.34
N SER A 35 -18.66 -3.66 5.04
CA SER A 35 -19.41 -3.07 6.15
C SER A 35 -18.53 -2.72 7.35
N ALA A 36 -17.53 -3.56 7.67
CA ALA A 36 -16.59 -3.26 8.75
C ALA A 36 -15.72 -2.03 8.43
N SER A 37 -15.16 -1.96 7.22
CA SER A 37 -14.29 -0.85 6.82
C SER A 37 -15.06 0.47 6.69
N ALA A 38 -16.25 0.43 6.07
CA ALA A 38 -17.11 1.59 5.94
C ALA A 38 -17.62 2.08 7.30
N GLY A 39 -18.07 1.16 8.16
CA GLY A 39 -18.52 1.48 9.51
C GLY A 39 -17.42 2.12 10.35
N LEU A 40 -16.21 1.57 10.33
CA LEU A 40 -15.07 2.13 11.05
C LEU A 40 -14.68 3.52 10.52
N THR A 41 -14.69 3.71 9.21
CA THR A 41 -14.37 5.00 8.58
C THR A 41 -15.41 6.06 8.94
N ILE A 42 -16.70 5.75 8.84
CA ILE A 42 -17.78 6.66 9.21
C ILE A 42 -17.71 6.99 10.69
N LEU A 43 -17.50 6.00 11.55
CA LEU A 43 -17.34 6.22 12.99
C LEU A 43 -16.19 7.18 13.28
N PHE A 44 -15.03 6.95 12.67
CA PHE A 44 -13.85 7.82 12.83
C PHE A 44 -14.10 9.25 12.33
N LEU A 45 -14.77 9.41 11.19
CA LEU A 45 -15.11 10.74 10.67
C LEU A 45 -16.10 11.47 11.57
N LEU A 46 -17.14 10.79 12.06
CA LEU A 46 -18.12 11.38 12.95
C LEU A 46 -17.48 11.79 14.27
N THR A 47 -16.66 10.94 14.89
CA THR A 47 -15.97 11.30 16.14
C THR A 47 -15.06 12.51 15.94
N MET A 48 -14.33 12.60 14.82
CA MET A 48 -13.48 13.75 14.52
C MET A 48 -14.25 15.05 14.24
N VAL A 49 -15.47 14.98 13.69
CA VAL A 49 -16.31 16.16 13.44
C VAL A 49 -16.94 16.72 14.72
N PHE A 50 -17.28 15.85 15.68
CA PHE A 50 -17.91 16.28 16.94
C PHE A 50 -16.90 16.72 18.02
N LEU A 51 -15.62 16.42 17.85
CA LEU A 51 -14.55 16.89 18.73
C LEU A 51 -14.07 18.29 18.36
N ASP A 52 -13.61 19.04 19.34
CA ASP A 52 -12.92 20.30 19.11
C ASP A 52 -11.55 20.07 18.44
N ALA A 53 -11.14 21.02 17.60
CA ALA A 53 -9.94 20.89 16.79
C ALA A 53 -8.66 20.75 17.63
N GLU A 54 -8.61 21.36 18.82
CA GLU A 54 -7.44 21.32 19.69
C GLU A 54 -7.27 19.95 20.35
N THR A 55 -8.34 19.38 20.89
CA THR A 55 -8.35 18.03 21.45
C THR A 55 -8.06 16.99 20.38
N ALA A 56 -8.69 17.11 19.20
CA ALA A 56 -8.45 16.20 18.08
C ALA A 56 -6.97 16.24 17.64
N LYS A 57 -6.39 17.43 17.49
CA LYS A 57 -4.98 17.61 17.14
C LYS A 57 -4.06 16.99 18.20
N THR A 58 -4.32 17.24 19.48
CA THR A 58 -3.49 16.74 20.57
C THR A 58 -3.51 15.22 20.63
N ALA A 59 -4.69 14.60 20.48
CA ALA A 59 -4.83 13.15 20.43
C ALA A 59 -4.08 12.54 19.22
N LEU A 60 -4.24 13.14 18.03
CA LEU A 60 -3.57 12.68 16.81
C LEU A 60 -2.05 12.85 16.89
N ASP A 61 -1.56 13.98 17.40
CA ASP A 61 -0.13 14.22 17.58
C ASP A 61 0.47 13.27 18.62
N GLY A 62 -0.24 13.01 19.72
CA GLY A 62 0.18 12.04 20.74
C GLY A 62 0.29 10.62 20.17
N LEU A 63 -0.71 10.19 19.40
CA LEU A 63 -0.70 8.90 18.72
C LEU A 63 0.43 8.81 17.69
N LYS A 64 0.55 9.82 16.82
CA LYS A 64 1.61 9.92 15.81
C LYS A 64 2.99 9.79 16.45
N ASN A 65 3.27 10.59 17.49
CA ASN A 65 4.56 10.59 18.17
C ASN A 65 4.83 9.24 18.86
N SER A 66 3.79 8.61 19.43
CA SER A 66 3.91 7.27 20.02
C SER A 66 4.27 6.23 18.98
N ILE A 67 3.64 6.25 17.80
CA ILE A 67 3.96 5.35 16.70
C ILE A 67 5.40 5.57 16.25
N ILE A 68 5.80 6.82 15.99
CA ILE A 68 7.17 7.14 15.56
C ILE A 68 8.17 6.65 16.61
N THR A 69 7.98 6.96 17.89
CA THR A 69 8.95 6.63 18.95
C THR A 69 9.15 5.12 19.10
N ASN A 70 8.10 4.33 18.95
CA ASN A 70 8.16 2.88 19.14
C ASN A 70 8.50 2.10 17.85
N PHE A 71 8.07 2.60 16.68
CA PHE A 71 8.18 1.88 15.41
C PHE A 71 9.19 2.46 14.43
N ASP A 72 9.85 3.59 14.71
CA ASP A 72 10.84 4.21 13.82
C ASP A 72 11.92 3.21 13.37
N ALA A 73 12.54 2.52 14.32
CA ALA A 73 13.54 1.51 14.01
C ALA A 73 12.99 0.37 13.11
N LEU A 74 11.74 -0.05 13.33
CA LEU A 74 11.10 -1.07 12.50
C LEU A 74 10.92 -0.57 11.06
N PHE A 75 10.45 0.66 10.86
CA PHE A 75 10.28 1.23 9.52
C PHE A 75 11.59 1.35 8.76
N ILE A 76 12.66 1.82 9.43
CA ILE A 76 13.99 1.93 8.82
C ILE A 76 14.53 0.56 8.43
N TRP A 77 14.50 -0.42 9.35
CA TRP A 77 15.00 -1.77 9.05
C TRP A 77 14.15 -2.48 8.00
N ALA A 78 12.82 -2.39 8.07
CA ALA A 78 11.93 -2.99 7.09
C ALA A 78 12.23 -2.46 5.68
N GLY A 79 12.36 -1.15 5.50
CA GLY A 79 12.71 -0.55 4.21
C GLY A 79 14.04 -1.08 3.67
N ASN A 80 15.08 -1.12 4.51
CA ASN A 80 16.39 -1.65 4.13
C ASN A 80 16.31 -3.15 3.75
N ILE A 81 15.58 -3.95 4.54
CA ILE A 81 15.38 -5.38 4.25
C ILE A 81 14.65 -5.57 2.93
N PHE A 82 13.59 -4.79 2.64
CA PHE A 82 12.89 -4.89 1.36
C PHE A 82 13.78 -4.52 0.17
N VAL A 83 14.62 -3.50 0.30
CA VAL A 83 15.59 -3.13 -0.76
C VAL A 83 16.59 -4.28 -0.99
N ILE A 84 17.18 -4.80 0.08
CA ILE A 84 18.13 -5.92 0.00
C ILE A 84 17.44 -7.16 -0.59
N PHE A 85 16.21 -7.45 -0.15
CA PHE A 85 15.41 -8.56 -0.65
C PHE A 85 15.15 -8.44 -2.15
N CYS A 86 14.73 -7.27 -2.64
CA CYS A 86 14.55 -7.01 -4.07
C CYS A 86 15.87 -7.19 -4.86
N LEU A 87 16.99 -6.69 -4.34
CA LEU A 87 18.31 -6.88 -4.96
C LEU A 87 18.71 -8.36 -5.01
N ILE A 88 18.47 -9.11 -3.94
CA ILE A 88 18.68 -10.56 -3.89
C ILE A 88 17.82 -11.24 -4.94
N LEU A 89 16.54 -10.89 -5.06
CA LEU A 89 15.66 -11.48 -6.08
C LEU A 89 16.17 -11.27 -7.50
N ILE A 90 16.71 -10.08 -7.80
CA ILE A 90 17.30 -9.76 -9.12
C ILE A 90 18.50 -10.66 -9.44
N VAL A 91 19.41 -10.90 -8.49
CA VAL A 91 20.60 -11.74 -8.72
C VAL A 91 20.33 -13.24 -8.57
N SER A 92 19.29 -13.60 -7.82
CA SER A 92 18.90 -14.98 -7.57
C SER A 92 18.32 -15.66 -8.82
N PRO A 93 18.33 -17.01 -8.90
CA PRO A 93 17.68 -17.74 -9.99
C PRO A 93 16.16 -17.48 -10.08
N TYR A 94 15.54 -16.99 -9.00
CA TYR A 94 14.11 -16.67 -8.97
C TYR A 94 13.73 -15.49 -9.86
N GLY A 95 14.66 -14.55 -10.12
CA GLY A 95 14.41 -13.41 -11.03
C GLY A 95 14.20 -13.82 -12.49
N LYS A 96 14.56 -15.05 -12.87
CA LYS A 96 14.36 -15.58 -14.23
C LYS A 96 12.97 -16.19 -14.45
N ILE A 97 12.18 -16.34 -13.38
CA ILE A 97 10.87 -16.96 -13.45
C ILE A 97 9.88 -15.96 -14.05
N ARG A 98 9.25 -16.35 -15.17
CA ARG A 98 8.17 -15.58 -15.78
C ARG A 98 6.87 -15.75 -15.01
N LEU A 99 6.28 -14.64 -14.57
CA LEU A 99 4.95 -14.60 -13.97
C LEU A 99 3.91 -14.85 -15.08
N GLY A 100 3.08 -15.88 -14.93
CA GLY A 100 2.09 -16.28 -15.94
C GLY A 100 2.39 -17.58 -16.69
N GLY A 101 3.50 -18.27 -16.37
CA GLY A 101 3.86 -19.57 -16.94
C GLY A 101 5.07 -19.53 -17.87
N LYS A 102 5.53 -20.70 -18.31
CA LYS A 102 6.76 -20.84 -19.11
C LYS A 102 6.67 -20.16 -20.47
N ASP A 103 5.49 -20.16 -21.08
CA ASP A 103 5.22 -19.61 -22.41
C ASP A 103 4.59 -18.22 -22.37
N ALA A 104 4.54 -17.58 -21.19
CA ALA A 104 3.99 -16.23 -21.08
C ALA A 104 4.80 -15.24 -21.93
N THR A 105 4.07 -14.40 -22.66
CA THR A 105 4.60 -13.29 -23.46
C THR A 105 4.16 -11.96 -22.83
N THR A 106 4.85 -10.88 -23.15
CA THR A 106 4.53 -9.56 -22.59
C THR A 106 3.29 -8.98 -23.25
N ASP A 107 2.23 -8.73 -22.49
CA ASP A 107 0.99 -8.11 -22.99
C ASP A 107 1.20 -6.63 -23.41
N TYR A 108 2.17 -5.96 -22.79
CA TYR A 108 2.50 -4.56 -23.05
C TYR A 108 3.93 -4.41 -23.55
N SER A 109 4.16 -3.43 -24.44
CA SER A 109 5.51 -3.05 -24.83
C SER A 109 6.28 -2.49 -23.64
N LEU A 110 7.61 -2.63 -23.64
CA LEU A 110 8.47 -2.18 -22.55
C LEU A 110 8.27 -0.69 -22.23
N LEU A 111 8.09 0.16 -23.23
CA LEU A 111 7.84 1.59 -23.04
C LEU A 111 6.49 1.85 -22.35
N SER A 112 5.43 1.14 -22.76
CA SER A 112 4.12 1.24 -22.14
C SER A 112 4.15 0.74 -20.68
N TRP A 113 4.88 -0.35 -20.43
CA TRP A 113 5.06 -0.90 -19.08
C TRP A 113 5.80 0.05 -18.15
N ILE A 114 6.89 0.69 -18.60
CA ILE A 114 7.60 1.70 -17.81
C ILE A 114 6.68 2.91 -17.53
N ALA A 115 5.91 3.36 -18.53
CA ALA A 115 4.96 4.46 -18.35
C ALA A 115 3.89 4.12 -17.30
N MET A 116 3.39 2.89 -17.28
CA MET A 116 2.43 2.41 -16.27
C MET A 116 3.04 2.40 -14.86
N LEU A 117 4.28 1.94 -14.70
CA LEU A 117 4.99 1.98 -13.42
C LEU A 117 5.23 3.41 -12.93
N PHE A 118 5.58 4.32 -13.83
CA PHE A 118 5.74 5.73 -13.49
C PHE A 118 4.41 6.35 -13.05
N ALA A 119 3.33 6.12 -13.80
CA ALA A 119 2.00 6.61 -13.44
C ALA A 119 1.51 6.05 -12.09
N ALA A 120 1.80 4.77 -11.79
CA ALA A 120 1.45 4.15 -10.52
C ALA A 120 2.27 4.71 -9.33
N GLY A 121 3.54 5.09 -9.56
CA GLY A 121 4.44 5.60 -8.52
C GLY A 121 4.32 7.10 -8.25
N MET A 122 3.92 7.89 -9.24
CA MET A 122 3.82 9.35 -9.13
C MET A 122 2.51 9.77 -8.46
N GLY A 123 2.54 9.94 -7.14
CA GLY A 123 1.37 10.37 -6.36
C GLY A 123 1.31 11.89 -6.07
N ILE A 124 0.18 12.33 -5.49
CA ILE A 124 -0.02 13.71 -5.01
C ILE A 124 1.06 14.18 -4.02
N GLY A 125 1.68 13.24 -3.30
CA GLY A 125 2.76 13.53 -2.36
C GLY A 125 3.95 14.23 -3.01
N LEU A 126 4.33 13.86 -4.24
CA LEU A 126 5.44 14.50 -4.94
C LEU A 126 5.12 15.95 -5.32
N MET A 127 3.88 16.24 -5.72
CA MET A 127 3.47 17.62 -6.03
C MET A 127 3.53 18.52 -4.79
N PHE A 128 3.12 18.02 -3.63
CA PHE A 128 3.15 18.79 -2.39
C PHE A 128 4.58 18.95 -1.84
N TRP A 129 5.31 17.84 -1.70
CA TRP A 129 6.63 17.84 -1.08
C TRP A 129 7.75 18.36 -2.00
N SER A 130 7.58 18.36 -3.32
CA SER A 130 8.58 18.92 -4.26
C SER A 130 8.83 20.42 -4.06
N VAL A 131 7.83 21.17 -3.59
CA VAL A 131 7.97 22.60 -3.27
C VAL A 131 8.19 22.78 -1.76
N ALA A 132 7.48 21.99 -0.93
CA ALA A 132 7.55 22.15 0.52
C ALA A 132 8.93 21.81 1.10
N GLU A 133 9.61 20.73 0.65
CA GLU A 133 10.92 20.37 1.21
C GLU A 133 12.02 21.39 0.88
N PRO A 134 12.19 21.85 -0.38
CA PRO A 134 13.21 22.86 -0.68
C PRO A 134 12.94 24.17 0.06
N TRP A 135 11.67 24.61 0.10
CA TRP A 135 11.28 25.80 0.84
C TRP A 135 11.63 25.68 2.33
N LEU A 136 11.26 24.58 2.98
CA LEU A 136 11.54 24.34 4.39
C LEU A 136 13.04 24.31 4.66
N THR A 137 13.81 23.67 3.78
CA THR A 137 15.27 23.58 3.91
C THR A 137 15.93 24.96 3.81
N LEU A 138 15.46 25.83 2.90
CA LEU A 138 15.97 27.20 2.77
C LEU A 138 15.59 28.09 3.97
N GLN A 139 14.43 27.88 4.55
CA GLN A 139 13.97 28.62 5.73
C GLN A 139 14.70 28.19 7.01
N VAL A 140 15.06 26.90 7.13
CA VAL A 140 15.87 26.38 8.26
C VAL A 140 17.36 26.72 8.06
N GLY A 141 17.85 26.71 6.82
CA GLY A 141 19.24 27.06 6.49
C GLY A 141 19.59 28.55 6.62
N SER A 142 18.59 29.43 6.79
CA SER A 142 18.77 30.88 7.01
C SER A 142 18.81 31.28 8.49
N ILE A 143 18.71 30.33 9.42
CA ILE A 143 19.05 30.56 10.84
C ILE A 143 20.58 30.60 10.93
N PRO A 144 21.20 31.73 11.34
CA PRO A 144 22.65 31.77 11.52
C PRO A 144 23.05 30.73 12.57
N ARG A 145 23.87 29.77 12.16
CA ARG A 145 24.56 28.87 13.08
C ARG A 145 25.55 29.71 13.88
N LEU A 146 25.10 30.29 14.98
CA LEU A 146 26.00 30.71 16.05
C LEU A 146 26.43 29.43 16.76
N THR A 147 27.75 29.32 16.95
CA THR A 147 28.48 28.42 17.85
C THR A 147 27.68 27.90 19.03
#